data_AF-A0A800LY80-F1
#
_entry.id   AF-A0A800LY80-F1
#
_cell.length_a   1.000
_cell.length_b   1.000
_cell.length_c   1.000
_cell.angle_alpha   90.00
_cell.angle_beta   90.00
_cell.angle_gamma   90.00
#
_symmetry.space_group_name_H-M   'P 1'
#
loop_
_entity.id
_entity.type
_entity.pdbx_description
1 polymer ?
#
loop_
_entity_poly.entity_id
_entity_poly.type
_entity_poly.pdbx_seq_one_letter_code
_entity_poly.pdbx_strand_id
1 'polypeptide(L)'
;MKIIYFVITIILCIGLAQEVAPEVTMERKKLIILSSENKDSDISKKITQIASSTATQLNRYDVMDRSQLDRILNEQKLQHSGVVNPDQAIEIGKVAGANEALFISITNFGQKGVPTEKQEEKDEEEEPETGLFGWIVKEVVKAEIDKEMENVERYPNNIHTVIDGEVRLINVETGESEASFSIHADHTGGVKAKSLSEALKQVRSQMYTNLKTLYKLSSEILDVRGGDVTLLLGKNMGVKPGTLFEIITREEKRVVRDREITIPGKSVGFVEVQTMSMDASEGRVLRKWDDIEPGYQAQEITGGIFAGGISGMYGSGNRNMRLRFFGNFNPFHRFGGSAFGDIGTVKDSRDDSDFQFGFGFDINYRIIRTSPFSLGAVLSLPFDFHSRSDDVDINIESHTVYIPVFSPRVGIQSEIMVSPSLDLVIRGEYVLASINLDNQWTYTDEDDASNSIPANWDLNEGPEPEINYSGIILTFGIRSVFFQ
;
A
#
# COMPACT_ATOMS: atom_id res chain seq x y z
N MET A 1 -57.45 -26.86 -22.11
CA MET A 1 -56.40 -26.70 -23.16
C MET A 1 -55.97 -25.26 -23.42
N LYS A 2 -56.85 -24.24 -23.39
CA LYS A 2 -56.45 -22.83 -23.63
C LYS A 2 -55.55 -22.19 -22.55
N ILE A 3 -55.63 -22.64 -21.29
CA ILE A 3 -54.82 -22.10 -20.18
C ILE A 3 -53.36 -22.61 -20.24
N ILE A 4 -53.13 -23.81 -20.77
CA ILE A 4 -51.78 -24.40 -20.88
C ILE A 4 -50.95 -23.68 -21.94
N TYR A 5 -51.55 -23.26 -23.05
CA TYR A 5 -50.86 -22.49 -24.08
C TYR A 5 -50.41 -21.11 -23.60
N PHE A 6 -51.18 -20.47 -22.71
CA PHE A 6 -50.86 -19.13 -22.19
C PHE A 6 -49.66 -19.15 -21.21
N VAL A 7 -49.51 -20.23 -20.43
CA VAL A 7 -48.36 -20.43 -19.56
C VAL A 7 -47.09 -20.74 -20.37
N ILE A 8 -47.22 -21.46 -21.48
CA ILE A 8 -46.09 -21.77 -22.38
C ILE A 8 -45.63 -20.53 -23.17
N THR A 9 -46.52 -19.62 -23.59
CA THR A 9 -46.11 -18.36 -24.23
C THR A 9 -45.55 -17.31 -23.26
N ILE A 10 -45.97 -17.30 -21.99
CA ILE A 10 -45.39 -16.40 -20.98
C ILE A 10 -43.97 -16.84 -20.58
N ILE A 11 -43.68 -18.15 -20.61
CA ILE A 11 -42.32 -18.68 -20.40
C ILE A 11 -41.40 -18.37 -21.60
N LEU A 12 -41.95 -18.18 -22.80
CA LEU A 12 -41.17 -17.90 -24.02
C LEU A 12 -40.78 -16.42 -24.21
N CYS A 13 -41.31 -15.49 -23.41
CA CYS A 13 -40.97 -14.06 -23.46
C CYS A 13 -39.98 -13.60 -22.38
N ILE A 14 -39.49 -14.52 -21.54
CA ILE A 14 -38.29 -14.25 -20.74
C ILE A 14 -37.14 -14.39 -21.72
N GLY A 15 -36.59 -13.26 -22.19
CA GLY A 15 -35.41 -13.26 -23.05
C GLY A 15 -34.36 -14.19 -22.43
N LEU A 16 -33.97 -15.21 -23.19
CA LEU A 16 -32.94 -16.16 -22.78
C LEU A 16 -31.68 -15.36 -22.46
N ALA A 17 -31.38 -15.22 -21.17
CA ALA A 17 -30.10 -14.71 -20.74
C ALA A 17 -29.06 -15.78 -21.06
N GLN A 18 -28.09 -15.45 -21.90
CA GLN A 18 -26.98 -16.34 -22.21
C GLN A 18 -25.79 -15.92 -21.36
N GLU A 19 -25.31 -16.84 -20.53
CA GLU A 19 -24.07 -16.63 -19.77
C GLU A 19 -22.87 -16.54 -20.72
N VAL A 20 -22.01 -15.57 -20.45
CA VAL A 20 -20.76 -15.36 -21.18
C VAL A 20 -19.66 -16.17 -20.49
N ALA A 21 -18.80 -16.82 -21.28
CA ALA A 21 -17.63 -17.50 -20.74
C ALA A 21 -16.71 -16.46 -20.06
N PRO A 22 -16.11 -16.78 -18.90
CA PRO A 22 -15.22 -15.86 -18.21
C PRO A 22 -14.00 -15.54 -19.08
N GLU A 23 -13.54 -14.30 -19.02
CA GLU A 23 -12.29 -13.92 -19.67
C GLU A 23 -11.12 -14.54 -18.90
N VAL A 24 -10.24 -15.25 -19.61
CA VAL A 24 -9.05 -15.89 -19.02
C VAL A 24 -7.81 -15.41 -19.76
N THR A 25 -6.79 -15.00 -19.00
CA THR A 25 -5.48 -14.64 -19.56
C THR A 25 -4.73 -15.90 -19.98
N MET A 26 -4.91 -16.32 -21.23
CA MET A 26 -4.33 -17.56 -21.76
C MET A 26 -2.88 -17.42 -22.25
N GLU A 27 -2.49 -16.23 -22.71
CA GLU A 27 -1.18 -15.98 -23.32
C GLU A 27 -0.52 -14.73 -22.73
N ARG A 28 0.82 -14.74 -22.72
CA ARG A 28 1.62 -13.57 -22.34
C ARG A 28 1.59 -12.52 -23.45
N LYS A 29 1.64 -11.26 -23.05
CA LYS A 29 1.65 -10.13 -23.98
C LYS A 29 3.05 -9.96 -24.58
N LYS A 30 3.15 -10.02 -25.92
CA LYS A 30 4.42 -9.80 -26.61
C LYS A 30 4.75 -8.32 -26.61
N LEU A 31 5.78 -7.96 -25.87
CA LEU A 31 6.12 -6.59 -25.57
C LEU A 31 7.51 -6.25 -26.12
N ILE A 32 7.58 -5.17 -26.89
CA ILE A 32 8.86 -4.53 -27.21
C ILE A 32 9.07 -3.33 -26.28
N ILE A 33 10.28 -3.11 -25.79
CA ILE A 33 10.61 -1.98 -24.92
C ILE A 33 11.63 -1.09 -25.62
N LEU A 34 11.28 0.17 -25.77
CA LEU A 34 12.04 1.17 -26.51
C LEU A 34 12.20 2.43 -25.67
N SER A 35 13.27 3.18 -25.90
CA SER A 35 13.50 4.46 -25.22
C SER A 35 13.88 5.55 -26.21
N SER A 36 13.45 6.78 -25.95
CA SER A 36 13.95 7.96 -26.66
C SER A 36 15.45 8.13 -26.40
N GLU A 37 16.22 8.39 -27.46
CA GLU A 37 17.62 8.80 -27.31
C GLU A 37 17.67 10.28 -26.91
N ASN A 38 18.14 10.54 -25.69
CA ASN A 38 18.42 11.88 -25.17
C ASN A 38 19.92 12.01 -24.84
N LYS A 39 20.39 13.24 -24.52
CA LYS A 39 21.79 13.52 -24.15
C LYS A 39 22.33 12.58 -23.05
N ASP A 40 21.45 12.10 -22.17
CA ASP A 40 21.76 11.16 -21.09
C ASP A 40 21.55 9.69 -21.50
N SER A 41 22.18 9.25 -22.59
CA SER A 41 21.95 7.89 -23.14
C SER A 41 22.17 6.75 -22.14
N ASP A 42 22.98 6.95 -21.11
CA ASP A 42 23.26 5.95 -20.07
C ASP A 42 22.10 5.78 -19.08
N ILE A 43 21.38 6.86 -18.72
CA ILE A 43 20.23 6.73 -17.81
C ILE A 43 19.07 6.03 -18.51
N SER A 44 18.81 6.39 -19.78
CA SER A 44 17.79 5.74 -20.60
C SER A 44 18.05 4.23 -20.71
N LYS A 45 19.30 3.80 -20.95
CA LYS A 45 19.66 2.36 -20.97
C LYS A 45 19.38 1.66 -19.65
N LYS A 46 19.69 2.28 -18.51
CA LYS A 46 19.43 1.71 -17.18
C LYS A 46 17.93 1.55 -16.93
N ILE A 47 17.13 2.55 -17.31
CA ILE A 47 15.67 2.52 -17.12
C ILE A 47 15.02 1.50 -18.05
N THR A 48 15.45 1.41 -19.31
CA THR A 48 15.02 0.35 -20.23
C THR A 48 15.35 -1.05 -19.69
N GLN A 49 16.54 -1.24 -19.11
CA GLN A 49 16.89 -2.50 -18.47
C GLN A 49 16.04 -2.80 -17.23
N ILE A 50 15.69 -1.78 -16.43
CA ILE A 50 14.74 -1.91 -15.33
C ILE A 50 13.38 -2.36 -15.87
N ALA A 51 12.88 -1.75 -16.94
CA ALA A 51 11.61 -2.13 -17.55
C ALA A 51 11.62 -3.57 -18.07
N SER A 52 12.66 -3.97 -18.83
CA SER A 52 12.81 -5.34 -19.34
C SER A 52 12.91 -6.39 -18.23
N SER A 53 13.74 -6.15 -17.21
CA SER A 53 13.89 -7.08 -16.08
C SER A 53 12.60 -7.19 -15.26
N THR A 54 11.89 -6.08 -15.07
CA THR A 54 10.61 -6.04 -14.35
C THR A 54 9.51 -6.78 -15.12
N ALA A 55 9.34 -6.51 -16.41
CA ALA A 55 8.39 -7.22 -17.27
C ALA A 55 8.66 -8.73 -17.29
N THR A 56 9.93 -9.12 -17.40
CA THR A 56 10.34 -10.54 -17.31
C THR A 56 10.01 -11.15 -15.95
N GLN A 57 10.30 -10.44 -14.85
CA GLN A 57 10.02 -10.88 -13.48
C GLN A 57 8.52 -11.07 -13.18
N LEU A 58 7.67 -10.27 -13.83
CA LEU A 58 6.21 -10.39 -13.73
C LEU A 58 5.70 -11.68 -14.39
N ASN A 59 6.42 -12.21 -15.39
CA ASN A 59 6.08 -13.44 -16.12
C ASN A 59 4.71 -13.38 -16.84
N ARG A 60 4.29 -12.16 -17.18
CA ARG A 60 3.06 -11.82 -17.95
C ARG A 60 3.35 -11.31 -19.35
N TYR A 61 4.61 -11.00 -19.58
CA TYR A 61 5.12 -10.45 -20.81
C TYR A 61 6.07 -11.44 -21.47
N ASP A 62 6.00 -11.49 -22.78
CA ASP A 62 7.03 -12.05 -23.62
C ASP A 62 7.86 -10.88 -24.16
N VAL A 63 8.91 -10.53 -23.40
CA VAL A 63 9.75 -9.36 -23.72
C VAL A 63 10.70 -9.76 -24.84
N MET A 64 10.65 -9.04 -25.96
CA MET A 64 11.49 -9.35 -27.10
C MET A 64 12.96 -9.06 -26.83
N ASP A 65 13.83 -10.00 -27.22
CA ASP A 65 15.26 -9.94 -26.94
C ASP A 65 15.94 -8.74 -27.59
N ARG A 66 16.68 -7.96 -26.81
CA ARG A 66 17.40 -6.77 -27.29
C ARG A 66 18.38 -7.06 -28.42
N SER A 67 19.00 -8.24 -28.45
CA SER A 67 19.90 -8.64 -29.55
C SER A 67 19.15 -8.84 -30.87
N GLN A 68 17.89 -9.29 -30.82
CA GLN A 68 17.02 -9.36 -32.00
C GLN A 68 16.59 -7.97 -32.44
N LEU A 69 16.34 -7.06 -31.48
CA LEU A 69 16.08 -5.65 -31.77
C LEU A 69 17.27 -4.98 -32.44
N ASP A 70 18.48 -5.13 -31.91
CA ASP A 70 19.70 -4.57 -32.49
C ASP A 70 19.89 -5.09 -33.93
N ARG A 71 19.62 -6.38 -34.18
CA ARG A 71 19.66 -6.93 -35.54
C ARG A 71 18.63 -6.28 -36.46
N ILE A 72 17.37 -6.16 -36.02
CA ILE A 72 16.29 -5.52 -36.79
C ILE A 72 16.61 -4.05 -37.08
N LEU A 73 17.08 -3.31 -36.09
CA LEU A 73 17.48 -1.90 -36.19
C LEU A 73 18.65 -1.71 -37.17
N ASN A 74 19.61 -2.64 -37.17
CA ASN A 74 20.76 -2.64 -38.08
C ASN A 74 20.34 -3.00 -39.52
N GLU A 75 19.49 -4.02 -39.69
CA GLU A 75 19.00 -4.50 -40.99
C GLU A 75 18.13 -3.47 -41.69
N GLN A 76 17.28 -2.74 -40.95
CA GLN A 76 16.39 -1.72 -41.50
C GLN A 76 17.08 -0.36 -41.74
N LYS A 77 18.40 -0.25 -41.52
CA LYS A 77 19.15 1.03 -41.60
C LYS A 77 18.55 2.16 -40.75
N LEU A 78 17.77 1.82 -39.73
CA LEU A 78 17.09 2.77 -38.84
C LEU A 78 18.07 3.50 -37.91
N GLN A 79 19.34 3.04 -37.84
CA GLN A 79 20.44 3.71 -37.14
C GLN A 79 20.69 5.15 -37.59
N HIS A 80 20.30 5.55 -38.80
CA HIS A 80 20.66 6.86 -39.35
C HIS A 80 19.78 8.04 -38.89
N SER A 81 18.70 7.78 -38.14
CA SER A 81 17.84 8.87 -37.63
C SER A 81 18.09 9.22 -36.15
N GLY A 82 18.73 8.36 -35.36
CA GLY A 82 19.09 8.62 -33.95
C GLY A 82 17.91 8.98 -33.03
N VAL A 83 16.67 8.86 -33.50
CA VAL A 83 15.46 9.33 -32.83
C VAL A 83 14.37 8.31 -33.10
N VAL A 84 14.18 7.36 -32.18
CA VAL A 84 12.97 6.53 -32.18
C VAL A 84 11.82 7.42 -31.75
N ASN A 85 11.06 7.94 -32.72
CA ASN A 85 9.77 8.55 -32.45
C ASN A 85 8.70 7.44 -32.29
N PRO A 86 7.50 7.76 -31.78
CA PRO A 86 6.42 6.78 -31.63
C PRO A 86 6.11 6.02 -32.93
N ASP A 87 6.20 6.67 -34.10
CA ASP A 87 5.96 6.03 -35.40
C ASP A 87 6.99 4.95 -35.72
N GLN A 88 8.27 5.20 -35.45
CA GLN A 88 9.33 4.19 -35.59
C GLN A 88 9.18 3.06 -34.59
N ALA A 89 8.71 3.34 -33.36
CA ALA A 89 8.44 2.30 -32.36
C ALA A 89 7.38 1.30 -32.86
N ILE A 90 6.37 1.79 -33.59
CA ILE A 90 5.35 0.96 -34.24
C ILE A 90 5.97 0.10 -35.35
N GLU A 91 6.80 0.67 -36.22
CA GLU A 91 7.47 -0.09 -37.29
C GLU A 91 8.37 -1.21 -36.73
N ILE A 92 9.17 -0.89 -35.72
CA ILE A 92 10.05 -1.86 -35.05
C ILE A 92 9.19 -2.96 -34.39
N GLY A 93 8.09 -2.58 -33.72
CA GLY A 93 7.15 -3.53 -33.12
C GLY A 93 6.55 -4.50 -34.14
N LYS A 94 6.13 -3.99 -35.31
CA LYS A 94 5.57 -4.82 -36.39
C LYS A 94 6.57 -5.83 -36.91
N VAL A 95 7.82 -5.40 -37.13
CA VAL A 95 8.90 -6.31 -37.59
C VAL A 95 9.26 -7.33 -36.52
N ALA A 96 9.24 -6.94 -35.25
CA ALA A 96 9.53 -7.83 -34.14
C ALA A 96 8.37 -8.83 -33.87
N GLY A 97 7.15 -8.54 -34.33
CA GLY A 97 5.96 -9.34 -34.06
C GLY A 97 5.40 -9.12 -32.65
N ALA A 98 5.63 -7.93 -32.09
CA ALA A 98 5.08 -7.50 -30.81
C ALA A 98 3.63 -7.02 -30.97
N ASN A 99 2.82 -7.23 -29.93
CA ASN A 99 1.46 -6.68 -29.89
C ASN A 99 1.49 -5.21 -29.46
N GLU A 100 2.35 -4.88 -28.49
CA GLU A 100 2.48 -3.54 -27.93
C GLU A 100 3.95 -3.13 -27.79
N ALA A 101 4.18 -1.82 -27.81
CA ALA A 101 5.46 -1.19 -27.56
C ALA A 101 5.40 -0.32 -26.29
N LEU A 102 6.28 -0.61 -25.34
CA LEU A 102 6.51 0.25 -24.18
C LEU A 102 7.58 1.27 -24.52
N PHE A 103 7.16 2.52 -24.75
CA PHE A 103 8.03 3.63 -25.11
C PHE A 103 8.36 4.49 -23.89
N ILE A 104 9.65 4.63 -23.58
CA ILE A 104 10.17 5.34 -22.40
C ILE A 104 10.85 6.65 -22.83
N SER A 105 10.42 7.77 -22.27
CA SER A 105 11.02 9.08 -22.50
C SER A 105 11.49 9.67 -21.18
N ILE A 106 12.79 9.93 -21.05
CA ILE A 106 13.36 10.59 -19.85
C ILE A 106 13.35 12.09 -20.07
N THR A 107 12.54 12.80 -19.30
CA THR A 107 12.35 14.26 -19.45
C THR A 107 13.39 15.05 -18.66
N ASN A 108 13.85 14.50 -17.52
CA ASN A 108 14.83 15.16 -16.67
C ASN A 108 15.74 14.14 -15.98
N PHE A 109 17.03 14.47 -15.90
CA PHE A 109 18.00 13.74 -15.09
C PHE A 109 19.02 14.73 -14.55
N GLY A 110 19.26 14.68 -13.24
CA GLY A 110 20.25 15.54 -12.58
C GLY A 110 20.88 14.86 -11.39
N GLN A 111 22.19 15.07 -11.22
CA GLN A 111 22.93 14.69 -10.01
C GLN A 111 23.82 15.85 -9.58
N LYS A 112 23.58 16.40 -8.39
CA LYS A 112 24.38 17.50 -7.86
C LYS A 112 24.54 17.36 -6.34
N GLY A 113 25.71 17.67 -5.82
CA GLY A 113 25.89 17.76 -4.37
C GLY A 113 25.13 18.92 -3.78
N VAL A 114 24.48 18.68 -2.64
CA VAL A 114 23.72 19.68 -1.87
C VAL A 114 24.21 19.74 -0.43
N PRO A 115 24.16 20.91 0.24
CA PRO A 115 24.47 21.03 1.65
C PRO A 115 23.64 20.05 2.51
N THR A 116 24.16 19.70 3.69
CA THR A 116 23.35 19.05 4.73
C THR A 116 22.74 20.10 5.65
N GLU A 117 21.54 19.89 6.21
CA GLU A 117 20.85 20.81 7.14
C GLU A 117 21.76 21.38 8.25
N LYS A 118 22.73 20.61 8.77
CA LYS A 118 23.74 21.08 9.75
C LYS A 118 24.73 22.14 9.24
N GLN A 119 24.75 22.40 7.94
CA GLN A 119 25.59 23.42 7.29
C GLN A 119 24.78 24.66 6.92
N GLU A 120 23.45 24.56 6.83
CA GLU A 120 22.55 25.69 6.55
C GLU A 120 22.50 26.68 7.74
N GLU A 121 22.66 26.19 8.99
CA GLU A 121 22.73 27.05 10.20
C GLU A 121 23.93 28.02 10.23
N LYS A 122 24.91 27.91 9.32
CA LYS A 122 26.03 28.87 9.24
C LYS A 122 25.86 29.95 8.18
N ASP A 123 24.89 29.80 7.28
CA ASP A 123 24.62 30.72 6.18
C ASP A 123 23.17 31.24 6.29
N GLU A 124 22.83 31.87 7.43
CA GLU A 124 21.55 32.57 7.60
C GLU A 124 21.52 33.87 6.78
N GLU A 125 21.15 33.76 5.50
CA GLU A 125 20.42 34.81 4.79
C GLU A 125 19.18 34.17 4.14
N GLU A 126 18.01 34.49 4.70
CA GLU A 126 16.63 34.16 4.27
C GLU A 126 16.51 33.48 2.88
N GLU A 127 16.36 32.15 2.85
CA GLU A 127 16.10 31.41 1.60
C GLU A 127 14.60 31.06 1.44
N PRO A 128 13.98 31.38 0.29
CA PRO A 128 12.68 30.81 -0.06
C PRO A 128 12.85 29.39 -0.60
N GLU A 129 11.88 28.51 -0.30
CA GLU A 129 11.80 27.13 -0.80
C GLU A 129 11.81 27.10 -2.34
N THR A 130 12.98 26.88 -2.95
CA THR A 130 13.10 26.73 -4.40
C THR A 130 13.73 25.37 -4.70
N GLY A 131 13.03 24.55 -5.48
CA GLY A 131 13.51 23.22 -5.88
C GLY A 131 14.84 23.26 -6.64
N LEU A 132 15.44 22.10 -6.88
CA LEU A 132 16.73 21.87 -7.56
C LEU A 132 17.14 22.90 -8.62
N PHE A 133 16.24 23.27 -9.53
CA PHE A 133 16.51 24.23 -10.60
C PHE A 133 16.72 25.66 -10.09
N GLY A 134 15.98 26.08 -9.06
CA GLY A 134 16.19 27.37 -8.40
C GLY A 134 17.56 27.43 -7.71
N TRP A 135 17.92 26.35 -6.99
CA TRP A 135 19.26 26.25 -6.39
C TRP A 135 20.38 26.15 -7.42
N ILE A 136 20.22 25.36 -8.49
CA ILE A 136 21.21 25.24 -9.59
C ILE A 136 21.44 26.60 -10.25
N VAL A 137 20.39 27.34 -10.58
CA VAL A 137 20.51 28.68 -11.19
C VAL A 137 21.20 29.65 -10.24
N LYS A 138 20.88 29.61 -8.93
CA LYS A 138 21.50 30.47 -7.91
C LYS A 138 22.99 30.15 -7.71
N GLU A 139 23.37 28.88 -7.73
CA GLU A 139 24.77 28.44 -7.66
C GLU A 139 25.54 28.80 -8.92
N VAL A 140 24.97 28.66 -10.12
CA VAL A 140 25.62 29.08 -11.38
C VAL A 140 25.87 30.58 -11.38
N VAL A 141 24.92 31.39 -10.91
CA VAL A 141 25.07 32.85 -10.76
C VAL A 141 26.15 33.20 -9.72
N LYS A 142 26.24 32.47 -8.60
CA LYS A 142 27.34 32.62 -7.61
C LYS A 142 28.70 32.16 -8.17
N ALA A 143 28.74 31.08 -8.96
CA ALA A 143 29.94 30.51 -9.54
C ALA A 143 30.49 31.34 -10.73
N GLU A 144 29.65 32.08 -11.44
CA GLU A 144 30.08 33.00 -12.50
C GLU A 144 30.92 34.17 -11.96
N ILE A 145 30.83 34.46 -10.65
CA ILE A 145 31.67 35.41 -9.92
C ILE A 145 33.04 34.79 -9.54
N ASP A 146 33.10 33.48 -9.28
CA ASP A 146 34.31 32.73 -8.89
C ASP A 146 34.76 31.75 -10.00
N LYS A 147 35.42 32.29 -11.03
CA LYS A 147 35.91 31.57 -12.23
C LYS A 147 36.92 30.42 -12.00
N GLU A 148 37.23 30.05 -10.76
CA GLU A 148 38.22 29.01 -10.43
C GLU A 148 37.63 27.66 -9.97
N MET A 149 36.31 27.55 -9.77
CA MET A 149 35.68 26.34 -9.17
C MET A 149 34.80 25.49 -10.11
N GLU A 150 34.80 25.75 -11.43
CA GLU A 150 33.85 25.20 -12.40
C GLU A 150 33.83 23.64 -12.50
N ASN A 151 34.86 22.94 -12.00
CA ASN A 151 35.00 21.49 -12.12
C ASN A 151 35.08 20.71 -10.79
N VAL A 152 34.84 21.35 -9.64
CA VAL A 152 34.88 20.66 -8.33
C VAL A 152 33.47 20.47 -7.81
N GLU A 153 33.06 19.20 -7.66
CA GLU A 153 31.77 18.85 -7.06
C GLU A 153 31.72 19.35 -5.61
N ARG A 154 30.94 20.41 -5.37
CA ARG A 154 30.57 20.83 -4.00
C ARG A 154 29.70 19.74 -3.39
N TYR A 155 30.08 19.25 -2.21
CA TYR A 155 29.38 18.20 -1.44
C TYR A 155 29.38 16.78 -2.08
N PRO A 156 30.57 16.17 -2.32
CA PRO A 156 30.67 14.88 -3.00
C PRO A 156 30.04 13.69 -2.24
N ASN A 157 29.76 13.86 -0.95
CA ASN A 157 29.18 12.83 -0.07
C ASN A 157 27.68 13.03 0.23
N ASN A 158 27.06 14.07 -0.31
CA ASN A 158 25.63 14.34 -0.16
C ASN A 158 25.01 14.75 -1.49
N ILE A 159 24.90 13.77 -2.39
CA ILE A 159 24.36 14.01 -3.74
C ILE A 159 22.85 13.89 -3.74
N HIS A 160 22.19 14.92 -4.28
CA HIS A 160 20.80 14.85 -4.67
C HIS A 160 20.68 14.40 -6.13
N THR A 161 19.88 13.35 -6.36
CA THR A 161 19.60 12.78 -7.68
C THR A 161 18.11 12.89 -7.98
N VAL A 162 17.76 13.37 -9.17
CA VAL A 162 16.39 13.38 -9.68
C VAL A 162 16.32 12.72 -11.05
N ILE A 163 15.27 11.93 -11.25
CA ILE A 163 14.91 11.29 -12.52
C ILE A 163 13.43 11.53 -12.77
N ASP A 164 13.09 12.17 -13.88
CA ASP A 164 11.72 12.31 -14.37
C ASP A 164 11.59 11.70 -15.76
N GLY A 165 10.45 11.09 -16.03
CA GLY A 165 10.14 10.57 -17.35
C GLY A 165 8.69 10.15 -17.51
N GLU A 166 8.35 9.78 -18.74
CA GLU A 166 7.04 9.27 -19.14
C GLU A 166 7.23 7.91 -19.82
N VAL A 167 6.34 6.99 -19.53
CA VAL A 167 6.25 5.68 -20.18
C VAL A 167 4.90 5.57 -20.86
N ARG A 168 4.89 5.20 -22.13
CA ARG A 168 3.68 5.05 -22.94
C ARG A 168 3.60 3.64 -23.47
N LEU A 169 2.43 3.02 -23.34
CA LEU A 169 2.10 1.76 -23.98
C LEU A 169 1.39 2.06 -25.29
N ILE A 170 1.95 1.61 -26.40
CA ILE A 170 1.47 1.87 -27.75
C ILE A 170 1.04 0.55 -28.37
N ASN A 171 -0.19 0.50 -28.89
CA ASN A 171 -0.65 -0.61 -29.71
C ASN A 171 0.12 -0.60 -31.03
N VAL A 172 0.78 -1.71 -31.37
CA VAL A 172 1.63 -1.80 -32.57
C VAL A 172 0.80 -1.87 -33.85
N GLU A 173 -0.43 -2.35 -33.81
CA GLU A 173 -1.29 -2.43 -34.99
C GLU A 173 -1.90 -1.07 -35.34
N THR A 174 -2.50 -0.39 -34.36
CA THR A 174 -3.22 0.88 -34.55
C THR A 174 -2.34 2.11 -34.40
N GLY A 175 -1.24 2.02 -33.67
CA GLY A 175 -0.38 3.14 -33.29
C GLY A 175 -0.93 4.02 -32.17
N GLU A 176 -2.07 3.65 -31.60
CA GLU A 176 -2.70 4.41 -30.51
C GLU A 176 -2.01 4.14 -29.17
N SER A 177 -1.95 5.17 -28.33
CA SER A 177 -1.46 5.04 -26.95
C SER A 177 -2.57 4.47 -26.09
N GLU A 178 -2.44 3.22 -25.66
CA GLU A 178 -3.45 2.55 -24.84
C GLU A 178 -3.37 2.97 -23.37
N ALA A 179 -2.15 3.27 -22.90
CA ALA A 179 -1.92 3.75 -21.55
C ALA A 179 -0.64 4.59 -21.46
N SER A 180 -0.53 5.40 -20.42
CA SER A 180 0.72 6.05 -20.04
C SER A 180 0.83 6.23 -18.53
N PHE A 181 2.06 6.34 -18.04
CA PHE A 181 2.36 6.66 -16.66
C PHE A 181 3.68 7.42 -16.56
N SER A 182 3.78 8.30 -15.57
CA SER A 182 5.03 9.02 -15.29
C SER A 182 5.91 8.21 -14.33
N ILE A 183 7.22 8.42 -14.43
CA ILE A 183 8.21 7.98 -13.45
C ILE A 183 8.84 9.21 -12.80
N HIS A 184 8.94 9.20 -11.49
CA HIS A 184 9.60 10.25 -10.71
C HIS A 184 10.44 9.61 -9.62
N ALA A 185 11.70 10.00 -9.47
CA ALA A 185 12.51 9.56 -8.35
C ALA A 185 13.39 10.70 -7.86
N ASP A 186 13.43 10.87 -6.54
CA ASP A 186 14.23 11.86 -5.85
C ASP A 186 14.98 11.22 -4.67
N HIS A 187 16.26 11.49 -4.55
CA HIS A 187 17.03 11.00 -3.40
C HIS A 187 18.21 11.90 -3.08
N THR A 188 18.33 12.31 -1.81
CA THR A 188 19.50 13.01 -1.27
C THR A 188 20.29 12.08 -0.36
N GLY A 189 21.58 11.91 -0.66
CA GLY A 189 22.50 11.24 0.26
C GLY A 189 23.56 10.40 -0.41
N GLY A 190 24.72 10.34 0.24
CA GLY A 190 25.86 9.56 -0.23
C GLY A 190 26.50 10.11 -1.50
N VAL A 191 27.45 9.36 -2.06
CA VAL A 191 28.12 9.69 -3.31
C VAL A 191 27.21 9.45 -4.53
N LYS A 192 27.57 10.00 -5.70
CA LYS A 192 26.76 9.94 -6.94
C LYS A 192 26.22 8.55 -7.26
N ALA A 193 27.05 7.53 -7.14
CA ALA A 193 26.66 6.15 -7.43
C ALA A 193 25.62 5.59 -6.43
N LYS A 194 25.76 5.92 -5.14
CA LYS A 194 24.82 5.51 -4.10
C LYS A 194 23.49 6.24 -4.28
N SER A 195 23.54 7.56 -4.46
CA SER A 195 22.35 8.38 -4.68
C SER A 195 21.56 7.93 -5.92
N LEU A 196 22.25 7.67 -7.03
CA LEU A 196 21.65 7.11 -8.25
C LEU A 196 21.02 5.73 -8.01
N SER A 197 21.69 4.86 -7.27
CA SER A 197 21.19 3.53 -6.97
C SER A 197 19.86 3.58 -6.21
N GLU A 198 19.74 4.45 -5.22
CA GLU A 198 18.49 4.64 -4.47
C GLU A 198 17.37 5.23 -5.36
N ALA A 199 17.68 6.24 -6.19
CA ALA A 199 16.70 6.77 -7.15
C ALA A 199 16.22 5.69 -8.15
N LEU A 200 17.13 4.87 -8.69
CA LEU A 200 16.78 3.77 -9.59
C LEU A 200 15.95 2.66 -8.91
N LYS A 201 16.10 2.45 -7.59
CA LYS A 201 15.21 1.54 -6.85
C LYS A 201 13.77 2.06 -6.80
N GLN A 202 13.58 3.37 -6.64
CA GLN A 202 12.25 3.98 -6.70
C GLN A 202 11.63 3.80 -8.09
N VAL A 203 12.39 4.09 -9.16
CA VAL A 203 11.94 3.84 -10.55
C VAL A 203 11.56 2.37 -10.75
N ARG A 204 12.36 1.42 -10.25
CA ARG A 204 12.05 -0.01 -10.33
C ARG A 204 10.74 -0.36 -9.62
N SER A 205 10.48 0.20 -8.44
CA SER A 205 9.23 -0.01 -7.70
C SER A 205 8.02 0.48 -8.51
N GLN A 206 8.10 1.70 -9.04
CA GLN A 206 7.04 2.27 -9.89
C GLN A 206 6.81 1.46 -11.16
N MET A 207 7.90 1.06 -11.84
CA MET A 207 7.82 0.21 -13.03
C MET A 207 7.14 -1.14 -12.72
N TYR A 208 7.45 -1.76 -11.58
CA TYR A 208 6.81 -3.00 -11.15
C TYR A 208 5.30 -2.84 -10.96
N THR A 209 4.89 -1.82 -10.21
CA THR A 209 3.48 -1.54 -9.93
C THR A 209 2.70 -1.19 -11.20
N ASN A 210 3.26 -0.32 -12.04
CA ASN A 210 2.57 0.16 -13.24
C ASN A 210 2.46 -0.97 -14.29
N LEU A 211 3.53 -1.70 -14.58
CA LEU A 211 3.46 -2.84 -15.51
C LEU A 211 2.48 -3.92 -15.01
N LYS A 212 2.49 -4.23 -13.71
CA LYS A 212 1.50 -5.18 -13.15
C LYS A 212 0.06 -4.68 -13.33
N THR A 213 -0.17 -3.38 -13.17
CA THR A 213 -1.50 -2.75 -13.32
C THR A 213 -1.98 -2.71 -14.77
N LEU A 214 -1.07 -2.53 -15.73
CA LEU A 214 -1.42 -2.54 -17.16
C LEU A 214 -2.00 -3.87 -17.62
N TYR A 215 -1.54 -5.00 -17.06
CA TYR A 215 -2.07 -6.32 -17.38
C TYR A 215 -2.42 -7.08 -16.12
N LYS A 216 -3.60 -6.76 -15.61
CA LYS A 216 -4.28 -7.54 -14.58
C LYS A 216 -4.61 -8.93 -15.12
N LEU A 217 -4.35 -9.94 -14.31
CA LEU A 217 -4.70 -11.30 -14.67
C LEU A 217 -6.21 -11.52 -14.52
N SER A 218 -6.80 -12.23 -15.48
CA SER A 218 -8.17 -12.73 -15.39
C SER A 218 -8.14 -14.26 -15.48
N SER A 219 -8.99 -14.92 -14.70
CA SER A 219 -9.08 -16.37 -14.60
C SER A 219 -10.51 -16.82 -14.33
N GLU A 220 -10.68 -18.11 -14.11
CA GLU A 220 -11.94 -18.80 -13.88
C GLU A 220 -11.81 -19.72 -12.66
N ILE A 221 -12.87 -19.82 -11.86
CA ILE A 221 -13.00 -20.82 -10.79
C ILE A 221 -13.27 -22.20 -11.41
N LEU A 222 -12.39 -23.16 -11.19
CA LEU A 222 -12.54 -24.54 -11.67
C LEU A 222 -13.29 -25.44 -10.68
N ASP A 223 -13.01 -25.27 -9.39
CA ASP A 223 -13.55 -26.11 -8.33
C ASP A 223 -13.58 -25.35 -7.00
N VAL A 224 -14.52 -25.71 -6.11
CA VAL A 224 -14.72 -25.10 -4.80
C VAL A 224 -14.85 -26.20 -3.76
N ARG A 225 -13.92 -26.22 -2.80
CA ARG A 225 -13.87 -27.22 -1.71
C ARG A 225 -13.81 -26.54 -0.36
N GLY A 226 -14.99 -26.30 0.22
CA GLY A 226 -15.11 -25.65 1.52
C GLY A 226 -14.62 -24.20 1.45
N GLY A 227 -13.47 -23.91 2.06
CA GLY A 227 -12.86 -22.57 2.10
C GLY A 227 -11.81 -22.33 1.02
N ASP A 228 -11.54 -23.34 0.18
CA ASP A 228 -10.50 -23.29 -0.84
C ASP A 228 -11.12 -23.39 -2.25
N VAL A 229 -10.48 -22.73 -3.21
CA VAL A 229 -10.89 -22.69 -4.62
C VAL A 229 -9.71 -23.04 -5.51
N THR A 230 -10.00 -23.63 -6.67
CA THR A 230 -9.01 -23.85 -7.74
C THR A 230 -9.26 -22.86 -8.87
N LEU A 231 -8.22 -22.21 -9.36
CA LEU A 231 -8.25 -21.22 -10.44
C LEU A 231 -7.52 -21.75 -11.68
N LEU A 232 -8.06 -21.46 -12.87
CA LEU A 232 -7.43 -21.75 -14.16
C LEU A 232 -6.34 -20.73 -14.51
N LEU A 233 -5.35 -20.58 -13.63
CA LEU A 233 -4.17 -19.76 -13.88
C LEU A 233 -3.03 -20.15 -12.93
N GLY A 234 -1.81 -20.25 -13.43
CA GLY A 234 -0.66 -20.75 -12.66
C GLY A 234 0.62 -19.93 -12.81
N LYS A 235 1.74 -20.54 -12.43
CA LYS A 235 3.08 -19.90 -12.44
C LYS A 235 3.46 -19.36 -13.81
N ASN A 236 3.04 -20.03 -14.89
CA ASN A 236 3.36 -19.66 -16.27
C ASN A 236 2.84 -18.26 -16.65
N MET A 237 1.81 -17.77 -15.96
CA MET A 237 1.21 -16.43 -16.16
C MET A 237 1.55 -15.45 -15.04
N GLY A 238 2.51 -15.79 -14.18
CA GLY A 238 2.99 -14.88 -13.13
C GLY A 238 2.16 -14.87 -11.85
N VAL A 239 1.26 -15.84 -11.67
CA VAL A 239 0.60 -16.09 -10.37
C VAL A 239 1.64 -16.56 -9.35
N LYS A 240 1.56 -15.98 -8.14
CA LYS A 240 2.47 -16.25 -7.02
C LYS A 240 1.66 -16.42 -5.73
N PRO A 241 2.23 -17.00 -4.66
CA PRO A 241 1.56 -16.98 -3.36
C PRO A 241 1.27 -15.54 -2.93
N GLY A 242 0.07 -15.31 -2.41
CA GLY A 242 -0.41 -13.97 -2.05
C GLY A 242 -1.02 -13.17 -3.21
N THR A 243 -1.05 -13.69 -4.45
CA THR A 243 -1.86 -13.07 -5.51
C THR A 243 -3.32 -13.06 -5.09
N LEU A 244 -3.96 -11.89 -5.21
CA LEU A 244 -5.34 -11.68 -4.79
C LEU A 244 -6.26 -11.65 -6.00
N PHE A 245 -7.43 -12.28 -5.87
CA PHE A 245 -8.48 -12.26 -6.89
C PHE A 245 -9.80 -11.83 -6.26
N GLU A 246 -10.48 -10.92 -6.95
CA GLU A 246 -11.91 -10.68 -6.80
C GLU A 246 -12.69 -11.71 -7.60
N ILE A 247 -13.64 -12.38 -6.97
CA ILE A 247 -14.49 -13.37 -7.62
C ILE A 247 -15.80 -12.71 -8.00
N ILE A 248 -16.16 -12.82 -9.28
CA ILE A 248 -17.28 -12.14 -9.91
C ILE A 248 -18.17 -13.21 -10.58
N THR A 249 -19.49 -13.12 -10.43
CA THR A 249 -20.42 -14.00 -11.17
C THR A 249 -20.24 -13.84 -12.67
N ARG A 250 -20.75 -14.79 -13.45
CA ARG A 250 -20.73 -14.69 -14.92
C ARG A 250 -21.49 -13.45 -15.39
N GLU A 251 -20.99 -12.86 -16.48
CA GLU A 251 -21.76 -11.85 -17.20
C GLU A 251 -22.90 -12.51 -17.97
N GLU A 252 -24.00 -11.77 -18.13
CA GLU A 252 -25.17 -12.25 -18.86
C GLU A 252 -25.45 -11.35 -20.06
N LYS A 253 -25.54 -11.93 -21.24
CA LYS A 253 -26.10 -11.24 -22.40
C LYS A 253 -27.61 -11.33 -22.38
N ARG A 254 -28.29 -10.18 -22.51
CA ARG A 254 -29.74 -10.10 -22.62
C ARG A 254 -30.13 -9.22 -23.79
N VAL A 255 -31.20 -9.59 -24.49
CA VAL A 255 -31.81 -8.73 -25.50
C VAL A 255 -32.91 -7.91 -24.84
N VAL A 256 -32.74 -6.58 -24.83
CA VAL A 256 -33.72 -5.63 -24.31
C VAL A 256 -34.06 -4.65 -25.41
N ARG A 257 -35.32 -4.66 -25.88
CA ARG A 257 -35.81 -3.77 -26.95
C ARG A 257 -34.95 -3.85 -28.22
N ASP A 258 -34.73 -5.07 -28.71
CA ASP A 258 -33.92 -5.39 -29.91
C ASP A 258 -32.44 -4.97 -29.84
N ARG A 259 -31.95 -4.63 -28.64
CA ARG A 259 -30.53 -4.37 -28.38
C ARG A 259 -29.97 -5.45 -27.47
N GLU A 260 -28.85 -6.04 -27.90
CA GLU A 260 -28.05 -6.91 -27.05
C GLU A 260 -27.30 -6.04 -26.03
N ILE A 261 -27.46 -6.38 -24.75
CA ILE A 261 -26.76 -5.76 -23.63
C ILE A 261 -26.02 -6.84 -22.84
N THR A 262 -24.82 -6.52 -22.37
CA THR A 262 -24.09 -7.35 -21.41
C THR A 262 -24.33 -6.79 -20.02
N ILE A 263 -24.87 -7.62 -19.13
CA ILE A 263 -25.04 -7.31 -17.72
C ILE A 263 -23.76 -7.77 -17.02
N PRO A 264 -23.03 -6.86 -16.35
CA PRO A 264 -21.80 -7.23 -15.67
C PRO A 264 -22.10 -8.16 -14.49
N GLY A 265 -21.16 -9.06 -14.23
CA GLY A 265 -21.21 -9.92 -13.07
C GLY A 265 -21.14 -9.14 -11.76
N LYS A 266 -21.53 -9.79 -10.66
CA LYS A 266 -21.47 -9.22 -9.31
C LYS A 266 -20.31 -9.83 -8.55
N SER A 267 -19.60 -9.00 -7.79
CA SER A 267 -18.57 -9.48 -6.86
C SER A 267 -19.22 -10.30 -5.73
N VAL A 268 -18.61 -11.45 -5.40
CA VAL A 268 -19.13 -12.43 -4.42
C VAL A 268 -18.12 -12.83 -3.33
N GLY A 269 -16.84 -12.59 -3.57
CA GLY A 269 -15.79 -12.94 -2.63
C GLY A 269 -14.38 -12.52 -3.06
N PHE A 270 -13.44 -12.65 -2.13
CA PHE A 270 -12.02 -12.42 -2.35
C PHE A 270 -11.22 -13.68 -2.02
N VAL A 271 -10.25 -13.98 -2.86
CA VAL A 271 -9.41 -15.18 -2.77
C VAL A 271 -7.93 -14.78 -2.76
N GLU A 272 -7.14 -15.46 -1.95
CA GLU A 272 -5.69 -15.33 -1.90
C GLU A 272 -5.05 -16.65 -2.32
N VAL A 273 -4.20 -16.62 -3.35
CA VAL A 273 -3.47 -17.79 -3.82
C VAL A 273 -2.50 -18.29 -2.75
N GLN A 274 -2.54 -19.58 -2.46
CA GLN A 274 -1.62 -20.24 -1.53
C GLN A 274 -0.58 -21.09 -2.26
N THR A 275 -1.05 -21.96 -3.15
CA THR A 275 -0.20 -22.88 -3.91
C THR A 275 -0.52 -22.79 -5.39
N MET A 276 0.42 -23.20 -6.24
CA MET A 276 0.25 -23.12 -7.68
C MET A 276 1.11 -24.14 -8.42
N SER A 277 0.51 -24.68 -9.48
CA SER A 277 1.13 -25.50 -10.50
C SER A 277 1.58 -24.62 -11.68
N MET A 278 1.84 -25.23 -12.83
CA MET A 278 2.26 -24.47 -14.00
C MET A 278 1.12 -23.62 -14.55
N ASP A 279 -0.10 -24.16 -14.61
CA ASP A 279 -1.28 -23.64 -15.32
C ASP A 279 -2.52 -23.46 -14.42
N ALA A 280 -2.52 -23.97 -13.20
CA ALA A 280 -3.58 -23.78 -12.22
C ALA A 280 -3.04 -23.35 -10.83
N SER A 281 -3.88 -22.74 -10.01
CA SER A 281 -3.56 -22.35 -8.65
C SER A 281 -4.67 -22.69 -7.66
N GLU A 282 -4.28 -22.90 -6.40
CA GLU A 282 -5.18 -23.12 -5.28
C GLU A 282 -5.15 -21.89 -4.39
N GLY A 283 -6.33 -21.33 -4.12
CA GLY A 283 -6.50 -20.14 -3.32
C GLY A 283 -7.43 -20.38 -2.14
N ARG A 284 -7.19 -19.65 -1.06
CA ARG A 284 -8.06 -19.62 0.10
C ARG A 284 -9.01 -18.44 -0.01
N VAL A 285 -10.29 -18.68 0.21
CA VAL A 285 -11.31 -17.64 0.34
C VAL A 285 -11.02 -16.82 1.60
N LEU A 286 -10.71 -15.54 1.41
CA LEU A 286 -10.52 -14.57 2.47
C LEU A 286 -11.85 -14.06 3.01
N ARG A 287 -12.75 -13.73 2.07
CA ARG A 287 -14.08 -13.15 2.33
C ARG A 287 -15.06 -13.66 1.29
N LYS A 288 -16.32 -13.85 1.69
CA LYS A 288 -17.41 -14.43 0.92
C LYS A 288 -18.72 -13.86 1.46
N TRP A 289 -19.51 -13.24 0.61
CA TRP A 289 -20.82 -12.70 0.95
C TRP A 289 -21.94 -13.23 0.06
N ASP A 290 -21.59 -13.99 -0.97
CA ASP A 290 -22.51 -14.76 -1.79
C ASP A 290 -21.82 -16.07 -2.21
N ASP A 291 -22.56 -16.99 -2.83
CA ASP A 291 -21.99 -18.26 -3.27
C ASP A 291 -20.93 -18.10 -4.35
N ILE A 292 -19.91 -18.97 -4.29
CA ILE A 292 -18.84 -19.07 -5.29
C ILE A 292 -19.02 -20.40 -5.98
N GLU A 293 -19.19 -20.37 -7.30
CA GLU A 293 -19.45 -21.55 -8.11
C GLU A 293 -18.39 -21.71 -9.21
N PRO A 294 -18.16 -22.95 -9.68
CA PRO A 294 -17.36 -23.18 -10.88
C PRO A 294 -17.83 -22.35 -12.09
N GLY A 295 -16.87 -21.81 -12.81
CA GLY A 295 -17.03 -20.91 -13.95
C GLY A 295 -17.33 -19.46 -13.61
N TYR A 296 -17.24 -19.06 -12.35
CA TYR A 296 -17.17 -17.63 -12.00
C TYR A 296 -15.82 -17.04 -12.40
N GLN A 297 -15.83 -15.75 -12.73
CA GLN A 297 -14.63 -15.02 -13.12
C GLN A 297 -13.81 -14.65 -11.89
N ALA A 298 -12.49 -14.69 -12.03
CA ALA A 298 -11.54 -14.25 -11.03
C ALA A 298 -10.67 -13.14 -11.62
N GLN A 299 -10.81 -11.92 -11.13
CA GLN A 299 -10.05 -10.75 -11.59
C GLN A 299 -8.99 -10.38 -10.57
N GLU A 300 -7.74 -10.21 -11.00
CA GLU A 300 -6.65 -9.90 -10.09
C GLU A 300 -6.79 -8.50 -9.46
N ILE A 301 -6.55 -8.46 -8.15
CA ILE A 301 -6.35 -7.24 -7.38
C ILE A 301 -4.85 -6.98 -7.31
N THR A 302 -4.41 -5.87 -7.90
CA THR A 302 -2.99 -5.61 -8.14
C THR A 302 -2.26 -4.99 -6.95
N GLY A 303 -2.96 -4.22 -6.13
CA GLY A 303 -2.44 -3.66 -4.88
C GLY A 303 -2.59 -4.63 -3.71
N GLY A 304 -2.84 -4.07 -2.53
CA GLY A 304 -2.81 -4.79 -1.26
C GLY A 304 -4.14 -4.79 -0.52
N ILE A 305 -4.13 -5.38 0.66
CA ILE A 305 -5.23 -5.31 1.61
C ILE A 305 -4.87 -4.27 2.66
N PHE A 306 -5.66 -3.20 2.72
CA PHE A 306 -5.62 -2.26 3.83
C PHE A 306 -6.80 -2.53 4.75
N ALA A 307 -6.56 -2.61 6.05
CA ALA A 307 -7.63 -2.74 7.02
C ALA A 307 -7.33 -1.89 8.24
N GLY A 308 -8.36 -1.26 8.78
CA GLY A 308 -8.24 -0.38 9.95
C GLY A 308 -9.59 0.08 10.42
N GLY A 309 -9.64 0.73 11.56
CA GLY A 309 -10.92 1.17 12.11
C GLY A 309 -10.82 1.78 13.49
N ILE A 310 -11.96 1.74 14.18
CA ILE A 310 -12.14 2.37 15.47
C ILE A 310 -12.77 1.39 16.46
N SER A 311 -12.40 1.48 17.74
CA SER A 311 -13.02 0.68 18.80
C SER A 311 -13.14 1.44 20.11
N GLY A 312 -14.28 1.28 20.79
CA GLY A 312 -14.45 1.70 22.17
C GLY A 312 -13.92 0.63 23.12
N MET A 313 -13.18 1.04 24.15
CA MET A 313 -12.60 0.18 25.17
C MET A 313 -13.12 0.58 26.54
N TYR A 314 -13.43 -0.41 27.37
CA TYR A 314 -13.83 -0.22 28.76
C TYR A 314 -13.05 -1.18 29.66
N GLY A 315 -12.30 -0.63 30.62
CA GLY A 315 -11.57 -1.38 31.64
C GLY A 315 -12.26 -1.30 33.00
N SER A 316 -12.54 -2.47 33.61
CA SER A 316 -13.31 -2.52 34.86
C SER A 316 -12.54 -2.06 36.10
N GLY A 317 -11.22 -2.22 36.14
CA GLY A 317 -10.40 -1.88 37.32
C GLY A 317 -10.46 -0.38 37.66
N ASN A 318 -10.11 0.46 36.67
CA ASN A 318 -9.95 1.91 36.88
C ASN A 318 -10.98 2.73 36.09
N ARG A 319 -12.13 2.13 35.76
CA ARG A 319 -13.18 2.75 34.92
C ARG A 319 -12.61 3.43 33.67
N ASN A 320 -11.62 2.80 33.07
CA ASN A 320 -10.85 3.28 31.94
C ASN A 320 -11.72 3.24 30.68
N MET A 321 -11.90 4.38 30.02
CA MET A 321 -12.70 4.52 28.81
C MET A 321 -11.86 5.10 27.69
N ARG A 322 -11.71 4.36 26.59
CA ARG A 322 -10.88 4.79 25.45
C ARG A 322 -11.59 4.63 24.13
N LEU A 323 -11.23 5.50 23.20
CA LEU A 323 -11.42 5.32 21.78
C LEU A 323 -10.07 4.97 21.17
N ARG A 324 -10.01 3.85 20.47
CA ARG A 324 -8.83 3.35 19.76
C ARG A 324 -9.01 3.52 18.26
N PHE A 325 -7.98 4.00 17.59
CA PHE A 325 -7.82 4.01 16.14
C PHE A 325 -6.72 3.01 15.78
N PHE A 326 -6.97 2.12 14.82
CA PHE A 326 -6.00 1.07 14.51
C PHE A 326 -5.87 0.81 13.00
N GLY A 327 -4.67 0.42 12.59
CA GLY A 327 -4.35 -0.10 11.26
C GLY A 327 -3.80 -1.52 11.39
N ASN A 328 -4.37 -2.46 10.65
CA ASN A 328 -3.98 -3.87 10.67
C ASN A 328 -2.94 -4.20 9.59
N PHE A 329 -2.00 -5.06 9.96
CA PHE A 329 -1.16 -5.79 9.02
C PHE A 329 -1.57 -7.27 9.00
N ASN A 330 -1.55 -7.88 7.81
CA ASN A 330 -1.98 -9.25 7.58
C ASN A 330 -3.36 -9.58 8.23
N PRO A 331 -4.43 -8.85 7.87
CA PRO A 331 -5.71 -8.88 8.58
C PRO A 331 -6.44 -10.23 8.53
N PHE A 332 -6.10 -11.12 7.60
CA PHE A 332 -6.78 -12.41 7.42
C PHE A 332 -5.85 -13.63 7.57
N HIS A 333 -4.57 -13.40 7.91
CA HIS A 333 -3.58 -14.46 8.08
C HIS A 333 -3.62 -15.06 9.49
N ARG A 334 -2.99 -16.22 9.66
CA ARG A 334 -2.87 -16.92 10.96
C ARG A 334 -2.20 -16.01 11.99
N PHE A 335 -1.13 -15.34 11.55
CA PHE A 335 -0.42 -14.32 12.30
C PHE A 335 -0.68 -12.97 11.64
N GLY A 336 -1.10 -12.00 12.42
CA GLY A 336 -1.22 -10.61 12.00
C GLY A 336 -1.16 -9.71 13.22
N GLY A 337 -1.63 -8.49 13.07
CA GLY A 337 -1.63 -7.55 14.18
C GLY A 337 -2.19 -6.19 13.81
N SER A 338 -1.98 -5.23 14.70
CA SER A 338 -2.33 -3.82 14.48
C SER A 338 -1.30 -2.91 15.11
N ALA A 339 -1.07 -1.76 14.49
CA ALA A 339 -0.59 -0.58 15.19
C ALA A 339 -1.81 0.26 15.56
N PHE A 340 -1.80 0.88 16.75
CA PHE A 340 -2.94 1.65 17.22
C PHE A 340 -2.53 2.91 18.00
N GLY A 341 -3.45 3.87 18.03
CA GLY A 341 -3.45 5.00 18.94
C GLY A 341 -4.73 5.03 19.76
N ASP A 342 -4.62 5.36 21.04
CA ASP A 342 -5.72 5.44 22.00
C ASP A 342 -5.87 6.88 22.48
N ILE A 343 -7.11 7.33 22.69
CA ILE A 343 -7.44 8.56 23.41
C ILE A 343 -8.59 8.27 24.36
N GLY A 344 -8.58 8.83 25.56
CA GLY A 344 -9.61 8.53 26.54
C GLY A 344 -9.37 9.15 27.90
N THR A 345 -9.98 8.53 28.90
CA THR A 345 -9.82 8.90 30.29
C THR A 345 -9.66 7.66 31.17
N VAL A 346 -8.96 7.80 32.27
CA VAL A 346 -8.79 6.77 33.29
C VAL A 346 -9.01 7.36 34.67
N LYS A 347 -9.51 6.56 35.60
CA LYS A 347 -9.52 6.96 37.01
C LYS A 347 -8.22 6.59 37.71
N ASP A 348 -7.71 7.52 38.50
CA ASP A 348 -6.55 7.31 39.36
C ASP A 348 -6.95 6.77 40.75
N SER A 349 -5.97 6.72 41.65
CA SER A 349 -6.17 6.35 43.06
C SER A 349 -6.95 7.40 43.89
N ARG A 350 -7.09 8.64 43.41
CA ARG A 350 -7.91 9.71 44.02
C ARG A 350 -9.37 9.71 43.51
N ASP A 351 -9.72 8.81 42.58
CA ASP A 351 -11.01 8.71 41.88
C ASP A 351 -11.28 9.86 40.89
N ASP A 352 -10.23 10.64 40.56
CA ASP A 352 -10.23 11.70 39.56
C ASP A 352 -10.04 11.14 38.16
N SER A 353 -10.60 11.82 37.15
CA SER A 353 -10.49 11.38 35.75
C SER A 353 -9.35 12.10 35.05
N ASP A 354 -8.30 11.37 34.73
CA ASP A 354 -7.14 11.90 34.02
C ASP A 354 -7.29 11.70 32.52
N PHE A 355 -6.83 12.68 31.75
CA PHE A 355 -6.75 12.55 30.30
C PHE A 355 -5.72 11.48 29.95
N GLN A 356 -6.02 10.68 28.93
CA GLN A 356 -5.13 9.65 28.44
C GLN A 356 -4.99 9.74 26.93
N PHE A 357 -3.75 9.66 26.44
CA PHE A 357 -3.45 9.28 25.06
C PHE A 357 -2.43 8.14 25.06
N GLY A 358 -2.40 7.31 24.03
CA GLY A 358 -1.46 6.20 23.99
C GLY A 358 -1.25 5.68 22.59
N PHE A 359 -0.24 4.84 22.44
CA PHE A 359 0.01 4.10 21.21
C PHE A 359 0.48 2.69 21.54
N GLY A 360 0.41 1.79 20.58
CA GLY A 360 0.92 0.45 20.79
C GLY A 360 0.72 -0.48 19.62
N PHE A 361 1.03 -1.75 19.88
CA PHE A 361 0.93 -2.80 18.89
C PHE A 361 0.18 -4.01 19.46
N ASP A 362 -0.63 -4.64 18.60
CA ASP A 362 -1.27 -5.91 18.86
C ASP A 362 -0.62 -7.00 18.00
N ILE A 363 -0.49 -8.19 18.57
CA ILE A 363 -0.12 -9.42 17.87
C ILE A 363 -1.31 -10.37 17.97
N ASN A 364 -1.84 -10.80 16.83
CA ASN A 364 -3.02 -11.64 16.72
C ASN A 364 -2.66 -13.03 16.18
N TYR A 365 -3.07 -14.08 16.90
CA TYR A 365 -2.99 -15.47 16.44
C TYR A 365 -4.39 -16.07 16.25
N ARG A 366 -4.82 -16.20 14.99
CA ARG A 366 -6.17 -16.69 14.65
C ARG A 366 -6.23 -18.21 14.60
N ILE A 367 -6.90 -18.81 15.58
CA ILE A 367 -7.10 -20.25 15.69
C ILE A 367 -8.17 -20.70 14.67
N ILE A 368 -9.29 -19.98 14.61
CA ILE A 368 -10.37 -20.18 13.63
C ILE A 368 -10.27 -19.07 12.58
N ARG A 369 -10.32 -19.43 11.29
CA ARG A 369 -10.21 -18.51 10.15
C ARG A 369 -11.17 -18.92 9.04
N THR A 370 -12.46 -18.76 9.28
CA THR A 370 -13.48 -18.96 8.26
C THR A 370 -13.79 -17.64 7.57
N SER A 371 -14.41 -17.69 6.39
CA SER A 371 -14.72 -16.48 5.64
C SER A 371 -15.63 -15.47 6.37
N PRO A 372 -16.67 -15.87 7.13
CA PRO A 372 -17.48 -14.90 7.86
C PRO A 372 -16.97 -14.64 9.29
N PHE A 373 -16.07 -15.48 9.81
CA PHE A 373 -15.74 -15.49 11.23
C PHE A 373 -14.30 -15.91 11.52
N SER A 374 -13.66 -15.15 12.41
CA SER A 374 -12.32 -15.39 12.94
C SER A 374 -12.33 -15.32 14.47
N LEU A 375 -11.58 -16.23 15.11
CA LEU A 375 -11.36 -16.24 16.55
C LEU A 375 -9.89 -16.53 16.83
N GLY A 376 -9.28 -15.73 17.69
CA GLY A 376 -7.86 -15.84 18.00
C GLY A 376 -7.48 -15.33 19.38
N ALA A 377 -6.25 -15.63 19.75
CA ALA A 377 -5.58 -15.01 20.90
C ALA A 377 -4.94 -13.69 20.45
N VAL A 378 -4.86 -12.73 21.37
CA VAL A 378 -4.21 -11.43 21.16
C VAL A 378 -3.26 -11.11 22.30
N LEU A 379 -2.10 -10.57 21.96
CA LEU A 379 -1.17 -9.90 22.87
C LEU A 379 -1.15 -8.42 22.50
N SER A 380 -1.52 -7.54 23.44
CA SER A 380 -1.53 -6.09 23.26
C SER A 380 -0.43 -5.46 24.11
N LEU A 381 0.31 -4.53 23.52
CA LEU A 381 1.45 -3.84 24.14
C LEU A 381 1.24 -2.31 24.08
N PRO A 382 0.34 -1.75 24.90
CA PRO A 382 0.05 -0.32 24.94
C PRO A 382 1.05 0.47 25.80
N PHE A 383 1.48 1.60 25.28
CA PHE A 383 2.22 2.67 25.96
C PHE A 383 1.27 3.85 26.11
N ASP A 384 0.77 4.04 27.32
CA ASP A 384 -0.23 5.04 27.66
C ASP A 384 0.45 6.22 28.38
N PHE A 385 0.09 7.44 28.02
CA PHE A 385 0.51 8.69 28.65
C PHE A 385 -0.72 9.33 29.28
N HIS A 386 -0.59 9.65 30.55
CA HIS A 386 -1.63 10.26 31.35
C HIS A 386 -1.29 11.72 31.59
N SER A 387 -2.30 12.57 31.68
CA SER A 387 -2.11 13.99 31.93
C SER A 387 -3.16 14.54 32.87
N ARG A 388 -2.72 15.40 33.80
CA ARG A 388 -3.56 16.14 34.75
C ARG A 388 -2.85 17.40 35.25
N SER A 389 -3.55 18.21 36.02
CA SER A 389 -2.95 19.28 36.81
C SER A 389 -2.42 18.75 38.14
N ASP A 390 -1.28 19.26 38.57
CA ASP A 390 -0.76 19.07 39.92
C ASP A 390 -1.51 19.94 40.96
N ASP A 391 -1.26 19.70 42.25
CA ASP A 391 -1.98 20.38 43.33
C ASP A 391 -1.40 21.79 43.56
N VAL A 392 -2.29 22.78 43.74
CA VAL A 392 -1.94 24.19 43.91
C VAL A 392 -1.78 24.54 45.39
N ASP A 393 -0.61 25.03 45.79
CA ASP A 393 -0.43 25.74 47.06
C ASP A 393 -0.55 27.27 46.85
N ILE A 394 -0.79 28.02 47.91
CA ILE A 394 -1.17 29.46 47.96
C ILE A 394 -0.17 30.39 47.22
N ASN A 395 0.99 29.89 46.75
CA ASN A 395 1.99 30.65 45.98
C ASN A 395 2.65 29.87 44.82
N ILE A 396 2.06 28.78 44.34
CA ILE A 396 2.64 27.94 43.27
C ILE A 396 1.69 27.91 42.07
N GLU A 397 2.20 28.13 40.87
CA GLU A 397 1.42 27.97 39.64
C GLU A 397 1.17 26.48 39.36
N SER A 398 -0.02 26.13 38.87
CA SER A 398 -0.34 24.74 38.52
C SER A 398 0.30 24.36 37.20
N HIS A 399 0.92 23.18 37.15
CA HIS A 399 1.53 22.62 35.95
C HIS A 399 0.70 21.43 35.42
N THR A 400 0.69 21.28 34.09
CA THR A 400 0.19 20.06 33.47
C THR A 400 1.28 19.00 33.52
N VAL A 401 1.03 17.95 34.28
CA VAL A 401 1.97 16.87 34.55
C VAL A 401 1.58 15.61 33.78
N TYR A 402 2.57 14.76 33.51
CA TYR A 402 2.42 13.55 32.75
C TYR A 402 2.98 12.34 33.48
N ILE A 403 2.37 11.17 33.25
CA ILE A 403 2.95 9.89 33.69
C ILE A 403 2.80 8.82 32.60
N PRO A 404 3.91 8.23 32.11
CA PRO A 404 3.87 7.15 31.15
C PRO A 404 3.71 5.78 31.82
N VAL A 405 2.79 4.97 31.30
CA VAL A 405 2.44 3.64 31.81
C VAL A 405 2.42 2.61 30.69
N PHE A 406 3.19 1.54 30.86
CA PHE A 406 3.16 0.36 30.00
C PHE A 406 2.29 -0.73 30.62
N SER A 407 1.26 -1.19 29.90
CA SER A 407 0.29 -2.16 30.44
C SER A 407 0.05 -3.36 29.51
N PRO A 408 0.98 -4.35 29.44
CA PRO A 408 0.86 -5.49 28.54
C PRO A 408 -0.40 -6.32 28.85
N ARG A 409 -1.08 -6.82 27.82
CA ARG A 409 -2.37 -7.50 27.94
C ARG A 409 -2.43 -8.74 27.08
N VAL A 410 -3.11 -9.77 27.56
CA VAL A 410 -3.41 -10.97 26.79
C VAL A 410 -4.90 -11.20 26.74
N GLY A 411 -5.42 -11.63 25.60
CA GLY A 411 -6.86 -11.76 25.43
C GLY A 411 -7.27 -12.67 24.30
N ILE A 412 -8.57 -12.64 24.04
CA ILE A 412 -9.21 -13.27 22.89
C ILE A 412 -9.90 -12.21 22.04
N GLN A 413 -9.83 -12.37 20.72
CA GLN A 413 -10.47 -11.50 19.75
C GLN A 413 -11.34 -12.33 18.80
N SER A 414 -12.58 -11.90 18.64
CA SER A 414 -13.53 -12.36 17.65
C SER A 414 -13.68 -11.29 16.56
N GLU A 415 -13.70 -11.72 15.32
CA GLU A 415 -13.89 -10.87 14.13
C GLU A 415 -15.04 -11.46 13.31
N ILE A 416 -16.10 -10.68 13.10
CA ILE A 416 -17.30 -11.11 12.38
C ILE A 416 -17.48 -10.22 11.17
N MET A 417 -17.51 -10.80 9.99
CA MET A 417 -17.81 -10.07 8.75
C MET A 417 -19.28 -9.68 8.70
N VAL A 418 -19.56 -8.39 8.55
CA VAL A 418 -20.91 -7.82 8.44
C VAL A 418 -21.24 -7.46 6.99
N SER A 419 -20.23 -7.04 6.22
CA SER A 419 -20.35 -6.71 4.80
C SER A 419 -19.03 -7.02 4.07
N PRO A 420 -18.96 -6.91 2.72
CA PRO A 420 -17.73 -7.13 1.97
C PRO A 420 -16.53 -6.34 2.49
N SER A 421 -16.75 -5.15 3.05
CA SER A 421 -15.72 -4.21 3.50
C SER A 421 -15.77 -3.88 5.00
N LEU A 422 -16.63 -4.53 5.79
CA LEU A 422 -16.82 -4.19 7.20
C LEU A 422 -16.84 -5.45 8.09
N ASP A 423 -16.07 -5.39 9.18
CA ASP A 423 -16.07 -6.36 10.27
C ASP A 423 -16.49 -5.71 11.59
N LEU A 424 -17.21 -6.48 12.41
CA LEU A 424 -17.38 -6.23 13.84
C LEU A 424 -16.24 -6.95 14.59
N VAL A 425 -15.52 -6.20 15.44
CA VAL A 425 -14.43 -6.72 16.26
C VAL A 425 -14.85 -6.66 17.72
N ILE A 426 -14.81 -7.81 18.39
CA ILE A 426 -15.11 -7.95 19.82
C ILE A 426 -13.89 -8.57 20.48
N ARG A 427 -13.38 -7.94 21.53
CA ARG A 427 -12.17 -8.39 22.21
C ARG A 427 -12.34 -8.30 23.72
N GLY A 428 -11.85 -9.32 24.42
CA GLY A 428 -11.71 -9.34 25.87
C GLY A 428 -10.26 -9.61 26.25
N GLU A 429 -9.66 -8.72 27.02
CA GLU A 429 -8.24 -8.74 27.41
C GLU A 429 -8.10 -8.71 28.93
N TYR A 430 -7.09 -9.39 29.45
CA TYR A 430 -6.67 -9.31 30.83
C TYR A 430 -5.34 -8.53 30.91
N VAL A 431 -5.28 -7.55 31.81
CA VAL A 431 -4.07 -6.76 32.05
C VAL A 431 -3.08 -7.60 32.86
N LEU A 432 -1.90 -7.84 32.30
CA LEU A 432 -0.86 -8.66 32.93
C LEU A 432 -0.08 -7.89 34.00
N ALA A 433 0.19 -6.61 33.74
CA ALA A 433 0.90 -5.72 34.63
C ALA A 433 0.56 -4.26 34.30
N SER A 434 0.76 -3.36 35.27
CA SER A 434 0.78 -1.92 35.09
C SER A 434 2.14 -1.41 35.54
N ILE A 435 2.96 -0.94 34.59
CA ILE A 435 4.34 -0.55 34.84
C ILE A 435 4.45 0.95 34.58
N ASN A 436 4.65 1.72 35.65
CA ASN A 436 4.98 3.14 35.55
C ASN A 436 6.45 3.27 35.10
N LEU A 437 6.69 4.02 34.02
CA LEU A 437 8.04 4.11 33.43
C LEU A 437 8.91 5.17 34.11
N ASP A 438 8.30 6.27 34.59
CA ASP A 438 9.01 7.38 35.23
C ASP A 438 8.87 7.40 36.76
N ASN A 439 8.06 6.48 37.32
CA ASN A 439 7.77 6.29 38.75
C ASN A 439 7.16 7.50 39.49
N GLN A 440 7.01 8.66 38.85
CA GLN A 440 6.45 9.88 39.40
C GLN A 440 5.81 10.69 38.27
N TRP A 441 4.85 11.55 38.60
CA TRP A 441 4.33 12.53 37.65
C TRP A 441 5.32 13.66 37.44
N THR A 442 5.52 14.09 36.19
CA THR A 442 6.48 15.14 35.87
C THR A 442 5.99 16.12 34.82
N TYR A 443 6.60 17.30 34.79
CA TYR A 443 6.46 18.28 33.71
C TYR A 443 7.86 18.73 33.24
N THR A 444 7.93 19.28 32.03
CA THR A 444 9.18 19.76 31.43
C THR A 444 9.47 21.20 31.89
N ASP A 445 10.73 21.49 32.21
CA ASP A 445 11.18 22.85 32.52
C ASP A 445 11.08 23.74 31.27
N GLU A 446 10.53 24.94 31.41
CA GLU A 446 10.35 25.90 30.30
C GLU A 446 11.71 26.41 29.77
N ASP A 447 12.73 26.49 30.63
CA ASP A 447 14.05 26.98 30.27
C ASP A 447 14.99 25.88 29.76
N ASP A 448 14.68 24.61 30.05
CA ASP A 448 15.49 23.45 29.64
C ASP A 448 14.62 22.22 29.37
N ALA A 449 14.31 21.98 28.09
CA ALA A 449 13.52 20.84 27.65
C ALA A 449 14.13 19.46 27.98
N SER A 450 15.40 19.41 28.44
CA SER A 450 16.04 18.17 28.89
C SER A 450 15.82 17.88 30.38
N ASN A 451 15.31 18.85 31.14
CA ASN A 451 15.00 18.70 32.56
C ASN A 451 13.52 18.40 32.79
N SER A 452 13.28 17.38 33.60
CA SER A 452 11.95 16.94 34.03
C SER A 452 11.80 17.22 35.53
N ILE A 453 10.78 17.98 35.92
CA ILE A 453 10.52 18.40 37.29
C ILE A 453 9.37 17.55 37.87
N PRO A 454 9.49 17.00 39.09
CA PRO A 454 8.39 16.29 39.75
C PRO A 454 7.18 17.19 40.02
N ALA A 455 5.98 16.61 39.89
CA ALA A 455 4.71 17.25 40.23
C ALA A 455 4.60 17.58 41.73
N ASN A 456 3.83 18.62 42.06
CA ASN A 456 3.50 18.95 43.44
C ASN A 456 2.19 18.27 43.89
N TRP A 457 2.19 17.63 45.05
CA TRP A 457 1.01 16.94 45.61
C TRP A 457 0.74 17.39 47.05
N ASP A 458 -0.44 17.92 47.33
CA ASP A 458 -0.88 18.30 48.67
C ASP A 458 -1.24 17.06 49.48
N LEU A 459 -0.48 16.82 50.56
CA LEU A 459 -0.70 15.72 51.49
C LEU A 459 -2.06 15.78 52.20
N ASN A 460 -2.73 16.94 52.25
CA ASN A 460 -4.08 17.07 52.77
C ASN A 460 -5.14 16.55 51.79
N GLU A 461 -4.87 16.61 50.49
CA GLU A 461 -5.76 16.07 49.45
C GLU A 461 -5.57 14.55 49.26
N GLY A 462 -4.37 14.03 49.55
CA GLY A 462 -4.12 12.60 49.61
C GLY A 462 -2.70 12.22 49.19
N PRO A 463 -2.39 10.91 49.08
CA PRO A 463 -1.15 10.47 48.45
C PRO A 463 -1.08 10.91 46.99
N GLU A 464 0.11 10.86 46.40
CA GLU A 464 0.31 11.05 44.96
C GLU A 464 -0.65 10.14 44.16
N PRO A 465 -1.36 10.67 43.15
CA PRO A 465 -2.29 9.89 42.34
C PRO A 465 -1.54 8.79 41.57
N GLU A 466 -2.07 7.57 41.57
CA GLU A 466 -1.48 6.42 40.89
C GLU A 466 -2.39 5.90 39.78
N ILE A 467 -1.81 5.60 38.62
CA ILE A 467 -2.48 4.88 37.53
C ILE A 467 -2.07 3.41 37.56
N ASN A 468 -3.00 2.55 37.99
CA ASN A 468 -2.77 1.10 38.08
C ASN A 468 -3.78 0.29 37.27
N TYR A 469 -3.45 -0.05 36.03
CA TYR A 469 -4.30 -0.89 35.21
C TYR A 469 -4.42 -2.30 35.76
N SER A 470 -5.67 -2.75 35.95
CA SER A 470 -5.96 -4.10 36.42
C SER A 470 -7.26 -4.64 35.85
N GLY A 471 -7.41 -5.96 35.91
CA GLY A 471 -8.63 -6.66 35.55
C GLY A 471 -8.83 -6.84 34.05
N ILE A 472 -10.10 -6.82 33.64
CA ILE A 472 -10.53 -7.13 32.28
C ILE A 472 -10.82 -5.84 31.53
N ILE A 473 -10.41 -5.81 30.26
CA ILE A 473 -10.73 -4.78 29.29
C ILE A 473 -11.60 -5.40 28.21
N LEU A 474 -12.75 -4.78 27.97
CA LEU A 474 -13.67 -5.15 26.90
C LEU A 474 -13.57 -4.10 25.81
N THR A 475 -13.44 -4.56 24.58
CA THR A 475 -13.28 -3.71 23.40
C THR A 475 -14.30 -4.11 22.35
N PHE A 476 -15.03 -3.13 21.83
CA PHE A 476 -16.00 -3.28 20.76
C PHE A 476 -15.65 -2.29 19.66
N GLY A 477 -15.46 -2.78 18.44
CA GLY A 477 -15.02 -1.96 17.33
C GLY A 477 -15.55 -2.38 15.99
N ILE A 478 -15.34 -1.49 15.03
CA ILE A 478 -15.58 -1.74 13.62
C ILE A 478 -14.25 -1.66 12.88
N ARG A 479 -14.04 -2.59 11.94
CA ARG A 479 -12.88 -2.59 11.04
C ARG A 479 -13.37 -2.49 9.61
N SER A 480 -12.90 -1.47 8.91
CA SER A 480 -13.08 -1.33 7.46
C SER A 480 -11.93 -2.04 6.74
N VAL A 481 -12.23 -2.66 5.61
CA VAL A 481 -11.31 -3.44 4.78
C VAL A 481 -11.42 -2.95 3.34
N PHE A 482 -10.27 -2.68 2.74
CA PHE A 482 -10.14 -2.20 1.37
C PHE A 482 -9.17 -3.11 0.62
N PHE A 483 -9.61 -3.58 -0.54
CA PHE A 483 -8.79 -4.29 -1.53
C PHE A 483 -8.51 -3.29 -2.64
N GLN A 484 -7.23 -2.99 -2.92
CA GLN A 484 -6.80 -1.99 -3.89
C GLN A 484 -6.06 -2.60 -5.06
#